data_AF-A0A9D7LRU0-F1
#
_entry.id   AF-A0A9D7LRU0-F1
#
_cell.length_a   1.000
_cell.length_b   1.000
_cell.length_c   1.000
_cell.angle_alpha   90.00
_cell.angle_beta   90.00
_cell.angle_gamma   90.00
#
_symmetry.space_group_name_H-M   'P 1'
#
loop_
_entity.id
_entity.type
_entity.pdbx_description
1 polymer ?
#
loop_
_entity_poly.entity_id
_entity_poly.type
_entity_poly.pdbx_seq_one_letter_code
_entity_poly.pdbx_strand_id
1 'polypeptide(L)'
;MDNSSGKYKGSKVPRQVNRRARDAMMIAAVQHIRSVPASKAYFDKKRAAGKTHQQAVRAVARMLSKVLFSMLKHSEDYVIPDVSNTPESNSVTVP
;
A
#
# COMPACT_ATOMS: atom_id res chain seq x y z
N MET A 1 -15.73 -22.00 37.20
CA MET A 1 -15.95 -22.87 36.01
C MET A 1 -15.52 -22.04 34.83
N ASP A 2 -14.31 -22.32 34.36
CA ASP A 2 -13.47 -21.33 33.69
C ASP A 2 -13.41 -21.68 32.20
N ASN A 3 -14.27 -21.04 31.40
CA ASN A 3 -14.32 -21.24 29.96
C ASN A 3 -13.39 -20.25 29.24
N SER A 4 -12.08 -20.37 29.47
CA SER A 4 -11.07 -19.65 28.71
C SER A 4 -10.62 -20.48 27.50
N SER A 5 -11.46 -20.53 26.45
CA SER A 5 -11.04 -21.14 25.19
C SER A 5 -10.10 -20.17 24.45
N GLY A 6 -8.81 -20.26 24.75
CA GLY A 6 -7.74 -19.40 24.24
C GLY A 6 -7.42 -19.57 22.75
N LYS A 7 -8.39 -19.44 21.84
CA LYS A 7 -8.16 -19.60 20.38
C LYS A 7 -8.57 -18.41 19.50
N TYR A 8 -8.93 -17.27 20.08
CA TYR A 8 -9.21 -16.08 19.27
C TYR A 8 -8.74 -14.79 19.95
N LYS A 9 -7.59 -14.25 19.51
CA LYS A 9 -7.20 -12.86 19.76
C LYS A 9 -7.73 -11.97 18.63
N GLY A 10 -9.05 -11.80 18.60
CA GLY A 10 -9.67 -10.77 17.76
C GLY A 10 -9.49 -9.41 18.41
N SER A 11 -8.71 -8.52 17.80
CA SER A 11 -8.74 -7.11 18.19
C SER A 11 -10.10 -6.54 17.82
N LYS A 12 -10.77 -5.88 18.78
CA LYS A 12 -12.11 -5.31 18.59
C LYS A 12 -12.04 -4.29 17.45
N VAL A 13 -12.93 -4.41 16.46
CA VAL A 13 -12.95 -3.49 15.32
C VAL A 13 -13.13 -2.06 15.85
N PRO A 14 -12.23 -1.12 15.54
CA PRO A 14 -12.35 0.24 16.02
C PRO A 14 -13.66 0.84 15.50
N ARG A 15 -14.48 1.39 16.39
CA ARG A 15 -15.75 2.07 16.02
C ARG A 15 -15.54 3.51 15.58
N GLN A 16 -14.35 4.06 15.81
CA GLN A 16 -13.98 5.44 15.50
C GLN A 16 -13.62 5.68 14.03
N VAL A 17 -13.55 4.63 13.18
CA VAL A 17 -13.19 4.78 11.76
C VAL A 17 -14.42 5.03 10.90
N ASN A 18 -14.32 5.98 9.97
CA ASN A 18 -15.32 6.17 8.93
C ASN A 18 -15.26 4.99 7.95
N ARG A 19 -16.24 4.07 8.08
CA ARG A 19 -16.31 2.85 7.27
C ARG A 19 -16.47 3.15 5.78
N ARG A 20 -17.25 4.16 5.41
CA ARG A 20 -17.47 4.55 4.01
C ARG A 20 -16.16 4.99 3.36
N ALA A 21 -15.39 5.84 4.04
CA ALA A 21 -14.10 6.29 3.55
C ALA A 21 -13.10 5.12 3.40
N ARG A 22 -13.06 4.22 4.39
CA ARG A 22 -12.23 3.01 4.33
C ARG A 22 -12.57 2.14 3.13
N ASP A 23 -13.85 1.87 2.90
CA ASP A 23 -14.29 0.96 1.85
C ASP A 23 -14.08 1.59 0.46
N ALA A 24 -14.35 2.89 0.31
CA ALA A 24 -14.02 3.65 -0.89
C ALA A 24 -12.52 3.57 -1.22
N MET A 25 -11.66 3.72 -0.20
CA MET A 25 -10.21 3.60 -0.39
C MET A 25 -9.78 2.18 -0.80
N MET A 26 -10.47 1.13 -0.34
CA MET A 26 -10.15 -0.23 -0.76
C MET A 26 -10.54 -0.47 -2.22
N ILE A 27 -11.70 0.02 -2.64
CA ILE A 27 -12.13 -0.06 -4.05
C ILE A 27 -11.13 0.71 -4.92
N ALA A 28 -10.77 1.93 -4.53
CA ALA A 28 -9.78 2.73 -5.24
C ALA A 28 -8.44 2.00 -5.36
N ALA A 29 -7.95 1.37 -4.28
CA ALA A 29 -6.70 0.62 -4.31
C ALA A 29 -6.76 -0.59 -5.28
N VAL A 30 -7.86 -1.34 -5.30
CA VAL A 30 -8.02 -2.47 -6.23
C VAL A 30 -8.06 -2.01 -7.68
N GLN A 31 -8.77 -0.91 -7.96
CA GLN A 31 -8.79 -0.33 -9.30
C GLN A 31 -7.41 0.19 -9.71
N HIS A 32 -6.68 0.83 -8.80
CA HIS A 32 -5.33 1.33 -9.06
C HIS A 32 -4.32 0.21 -9.33
N ILE A 33 -4.46 -0.94 -8.66
CA ILE A 33 -3.65 -2.14 -8.96
C ILE A 33 -3.90 -2.64 -10.38
N ARG A 34 -5.13 -2.51 -10.90
CA ARG A 34 -5.48 -2.93 -12.27
C ARG A 34 -5.00 -1.94 -13.32
N SER A 35 -5.07 -0.64 -13.04
CA SER A 35 -4.78 0.41 -14.01
C SER A 35 -3.31 0.83 -14.06
N VAL A 36 -2.55 0.70 -12.96
CA VAL A 36 -1.19 1.26 -12.85
C VAL A 36 -0.13 0.15 -12.65
N PRO A 37 0.80 -0.04 -13.60
CA PRO A 37 1.82 -1.09 -13.52
C PRO A 37 2.70 -1.02 -12.27
N ALA A 38 3.08 0.19 -11.82
CA ALA A 38 3.88 0.38 -10.62
C ALA A 38 3.16 -0.13 -9.35
N SER A 39 1.85 0.05 -9.26
CA SER A 39 1.05 -0.45 -8.14
C SER A 39 0.85 -1.96 -8.20
N LYS A 40 0.72 -2.52 -9.41
CA LYS A 40 0.71 -3.96 -9.61
C LYS A 40 2.03 -4.59 -9.16
N ALA A 41 3.17 -4.04 -9.56
CA ALA A 41 4.49 -4.51 -9.14
C ALA A 41 4.65 -4.47 -7.61
N TYR A 42 4.19 -3.39 -6.97
CA TYR A 42 4.21 -3.29 -5.51
C TYR A 42 3.30 -4.33 -4.84
N PHE A 43 2.10 -4.57 -5.39
CA PHE A 43 1.18 -5.60 -4.92
C PHE A 43 1.79 -7.01 -5.04
N ASP A 44 2.38 -7.32 -6.19
CA ASP A 44 3.04 -8.60 -6.48
C ASP A 44 4.24 -8.82 -5.55
N LYS A 45 5.04 -7.78 -5.28
CA LYS A 45 6.12 -7.81 -4.27
C LYS A 45 5.60 -8.16 -2.88
N LYS A 46 4.42 -7.66 -2.49
CA LYS A 46 3.79 -8.02 -1.21
C LYS A 46 3.25 -9.45 -1.20
N ARG A 47 2.75 -9.96 -2.33
CA ARG A 47 2.33 -11.36 -2.47
C ARG A 47 3.52 -12.32 -2.40
N ALA A 48 4.63 -11.98 -3.06
CA ALA A 48 5.87 -12.73 -3.00
C ALA A 48 6.44 -12.81 -1.58
N ALA A 49 6.27 -11.76 -0.77
CA ALA A 49 6.63 -11.75 0.65
C ALA A 49 5.71 -12.60 1.55
N GLY A 50 4.84 -13.44 0.99
CA GLY A 50 3.93 -14.33 1.74
C GLY A 50 2.70 -13.65 2.35
N LYS A 51 2.42 -12.38 2.00
CA LYS A 51 1.26 -11.67 2.56
C LYS A 51 -0.04 -12.15 1.93
N THR A 52 -1.10 -12.18 2.74
CA THR A 52 -2.45 -12.49 2.24
C THR A 52 -2.91 -11.42 1.25
N HIS A 53 -3.82 -11.79 0.34
CA HIS A 53 -4.35 -10.86 -0.66
C HIS A 53 -4.85 -9.55 -0.02
N GLN A 54 -5.65 -9.64 1.04
CA GLN A 54 -6.16 -8.45 1.73
C GLN A 54 -5.06 -7.64 2.40
N GLN A 55 -4.00 -8.27 2.93
CA GLN A 55 -2.85 -7.55 3.47
C GLN A 55 -2.08 -6.79 2.38
N ALA A 56 -1.93 -7.40 1.21
CA ALA A 56 -1.28 -6.77 0.06
C ALA A 56 -2.11 -5.58 -0.47
N VAL A 57 -3.44 -5.72 -0.61
CA VAL A 57 -4.34 -4.61 -0.98
C VAL A 57 -4.25 -3.47 0.04
N ARG A 58 -4.30 -3.77 1.35
CA ARG A 58 -4.14 -2.76 2.40
C ARG A 58 -2.77 -2.06 2.35
N ALA A 59 -1.71 -2.77 1.99
CA ALA A 59 -0.38 -2.19 1.84
C ALA A 59 -0.33 -1.20 0.66
N VAL A 60 -0.99 -1.52 -0.46
CA VAL A 60 -1.14 -0.59 -1.60
C VAL A 60 -1.95 0.63 -1.18
N ALA A 61 -3.11 0.43 -0.54
CA ALA A 61 -3.93 1.54 -0.05
C ALA A 61 -3.13 2.49 0.86
N ARG A 62 -2.33 1.95 1.79
CA ARG A 62 -1.48 2.76 2.68
C ARG A 62 -0.39 3.53 1.92
N MET A 63 0.17 2.94 0.86
CA MET A 63 1.13 3.64 -0.01
C MET A 63 0.46 4.84 -0.69
N LEU A 64 -0.74 4.64 -1.25
CA LEU A 64 -1.53 5.72 -1.87
C LEU A 64 -1.89 6.81 -0.88
N SER A 65 -2.30 6.45 0.34
CA SER A 65 -2.56 7.45 1.39
C SER A 65 -1.34 8.28 1.74
N LYS A 66 -0.14 7.67 1.75
CA LYS A 66 1.11 8.38 2.05
C LYS A 66 1.44 9.38 0.93
N VAL A 67 1.26 8.99 -0.32
CA VAL A 67 1.43 9.89 -1.47
C VAL A 67 0.44 11.06 -1.39
N LEU A 68 -0.85 10.77 -1.23
CA LEU A 68 -1.88 11.80 -1.10
C LEU A 68 -1.60 12.75 0.07
N PHE A 69 -1.19 12.22 1.21
CA PHE A 69 -0.83 13.04 2.37
C PHE A 69 0.38 13.93 2.08
N SER A 70 1.39 13.42 1.35
CA SER A 70 2.56 14.21 0.95
C SER A 70 2.16 15.36 0.03
N MET A 71 1.32 15.09 -0.99
CA MET A 71 0.81 16.11 -1.91
C MET A 71 0.06 17.21 -1.15
N LEU A 72 -0.88 16.82 -0.29
CA LEU A 72 -1.67 17.78 0.51
C LEU A 72 -0.80 18.61 1.46
N LYS A 73 0.23 17.99 2.05
CA LYS A 73 1.13 18.67 2.99
C LYS A 73 2.00 19.71 2.29
N HIS A 74 2.51 19.38 1.10
CA HIS A 74 3.42 20.25 0.36
C HIS A 74 2.68 21.18 -0.62
N SER A 75 1.37 20.98 -0.82
CA SER A 75 0.58 21.68 -1.84
C SER A 75 1.21 21.56 -3.23
N GLU A 76 1.83 20.41 -3.48
CA GLU A 76 2.50 20.08 -4.74
C GLU A 76 1.67 19.04 -5.49
N ASP A 77 1.64 19.18 -6.81
CA ASP A 77 0.97 18.23 -7.69
C ASP A 77 1.74 16.91 -7.78
N TYR A 78 1.02 15.85 -8.13
CA TYR A 78 1.64 14.54 -8.30
C TYR A 78 2.53 14.55 -9.54
N VAL A 79 3.84 14.49 -9.33
CA VAL A 79 4.82 14.29 -10.39
C VAL A 79 4.97 12.79 -10.62
N ILE A 80 4.70 12.33 -11.84
CA ILE A 80 5.04 10.97 -12.25
C ILE A 80 6.57 10.92 -12.27
N PRO A 81 7.22 10.07 -11.45
CA PRO A 81 8.67 9.96 -11.49
C PRO A 81 9.06 9.42 -12.86
N ASP A 82 9.68 10.28 -13.68
CA ASP A 82 10.29 9.88 -14.94
C ASP A 82 11.37 8.84 -14.64
N VAL A 83 11.14 7.61 -15.09
CA VAL A 83 12.07 6.48 -14.91
C VAL A 83 13.43 6.70 -15.59
N SER A 84 13.61 7.80 -16.32
CA SER A 84 14.87 8.21 -16.96
C SER A 84 15.93 8.76 -16.00
N ASN A 85 15.55 9.18 -14.78
CA ASN A 85 16.48 9.74 -13.79
C ASN A 85 16.67 8.83 -12.56
N THR A 86 16.78 7.52 -12.78
CA THR A 86 17.31 6.64 -11.73
C THR A 86 18.84 6.80 -11.74
N PRO A 87 19.49 7.32 -10.68
CA PRO A 87 20.95 7.30 -10.55
C PRO A 87 21.40 5.88 -10.19
N GLU A 88 21.15 4.92 -11.08
CA GLU A 88 21.69 3.56 -11.05
C GLU A 88 22.51 3.32 -12.33
N SER A 89 23.61 4.06 -12.47
CA SER A 89 24.71 3.72 -13.38
C SER A 89 26.04 4.24 -12.82
N ASN A 90 26.46 3.71 -11.68
CA ASN A 90 27.87 3.76 -11.28
C ASN A 90 28.27 2.40 -10.69
N SER A 91 28.26 1.37 -11.55
CA SER A 91 29.13 0.19 -11.43
C SER A 91 30.00 0.20 -12.69
N VAL A 92 31.22 0.73 -12.61
CA VAL A 92 32.48 -0.05 -12.49
C VAL A 92 32.97 -0.62 -13.84
N THR A 93 34.27 -0.35 -14.10
CA THR A 93 35.22 -0.91 -15.11
C THR A 93 35.18 -0.29 -16.52
N VAL A 94 36.26 0.09 -17.22
CA VAL A 94 37.75 -0.06 -17.21
C VAL A 94 38.30 1.04 -18.17
N PRO A 95 39.62 1.33 -18.34
CA PRO A 95 40.84 0.66 -17.87
C PRO A 95 41.64 1.40 -16.78
#